data_AF-B0CYV9-F1
#
_entry.id   AF-B0CYV9-F1
#
_cell.length_a   1.000
_cell.length_b   1.000
_cell.length_c   1.000
_cell.angle_alpha   90.00
_cell.angle_beta   90.00
_cell.angle_gamma   90.00
#
_symmetry.space_group_name_H-M   'P 1'
#
loop_
_entity.id
_entity.type
_entity.pdbx_description
1 polymer ?
#
loop_
_entity_poly.entity_id
_entity_poly.type
_entity_poly.pdbx_seq_one_letter_code
_entity_poly.pdbx_strand_id
1 'polypeptide(L)'
;MAPISIPQDSNAQGVVDQIERQFTLSPETLIDLTKAFLNEFELGLGSYGHPMAMIPTFVTGVPDGTETGTFLALDLGGTNMRVCEVVLNGDKTFNLIQQKFKVSEALKSGEATALFDYLADSVHTFLITHATTKYASPHSVDAGAAPTGDIVHLGLTFSFPVEQTALGAGKILTWTKGFSATGAIGNDVVKLLQDAFDRKSMHVKCVALVNDTVGTLLSRSYIAGGSIVGAIFGTGTNGAYIEEVAKIRKLANTPIAEKGGYMVVNTEWGAFNNSRSHLPFTSFDNAVDRLSINPGFQAFEKFISGMYLGEIARQVLGSLVDAVPPILFGGKGTPVLNAHYGLDTSFMSNIETAWDDNDHHTIPSLDAFDQEQLHPHVRAKLDRIRQVIVEDLAFQSEKVTLKDAAIVRTICYIVARRAATLSGVALATVLVQTDYASLPGQAKSLKNEKETINVGVDGSLIEKYPEFEKDLRESLRVVVGEDVEKRVDIGLAKDGSGVGAALCALQALKQIH
;
A
#
# COMPACT_ATOMS: atom_id res chain seq x y z
N MET A 1 29.67 -9.22 -3.12
CA MET A 1 29.21 -9.06 -1.72
C MET A 1 30.37 -9.45 -0.82
N ALA A 2 30.69 -8.66 0.20
CA ALA A 2 31.54 -9.19 1.27
C ALA A 2 30.70 -10.23 2.02
N PRO A 3 31.22 -11.45 2.28
CA PRO A 3 30.47 -12.43 3.04
C PRO A 3 30.19 -11.83 4.43
N ILE A 4 28.99 -12.06 4.94
CA ILE A 4 28.72 -11.94 6.37
C ILE A 4 29.88 -12.68 7.06
N SER A 5 30.59 -12.04 7.99
CA SER A 5 31.56 -12.74 8.83
C SER A 5 30.80 -13.71 9.72
N ILE A 6 30.43 -14.85 9.14
CA ILE A 6 29.92 -16.01 9.83
C ILE A 6 31.11 -16.51 10.66
N PRO A 7 31.01 -16.53 12.01
CA PRO A 7 32.06 -17.11 12.83
C PRO A 7 32.40 -18.51 12.33
N GLN A 8 33.69 -18.86 12.22
CA GLN A 8 34.14 -20.13 11.64
C GLN A 8 33.58 -21.39 12.33
N ASP A 9 32.93 -21.24 13.50
CA ASP A 9 32.38 -22.31 14.33
C ASP A 9 30.84 -22.38 14.39
N SER A 10 30.09 -21.58 13.62
CA SER A 10 28.61 -21.63 13.69
C SER A 10 28.00 -22.74 12.83
N ASN A 11 27.23 -23.62 13.47
CA ASN A 11 26.37 -24.60 12.79
C ASN A 11 25.19 -23.90 12.08
N ALA A 12 24.43 -24.65 11.25
CA ALA A 12 23.31 -24.10 10.48
C ALA A 12 22.26 -23.41 11.36
N GLN A 13 21.98 -23.93 12.56
CA GLN A 13 21.06 -23.30 13.51
C GLN A 13 21.57 -21.93 13.95
N GLY A 14 22.83 -21.82 14.38
CA GLY A 14 23.41 -20.57 14.86
C GLY A 14 23.43 -19.46 13.79
N VAL A 15 23.62 -19.81 12.53
CA VAL A 15 23.54 -18.85 11.41
C VAL A 15 22.11 -18.37 11.19
N VAL A 16 21.14 -19.29 11.16
CA VAL A 16 19.72 -18.93 11.01
C VAL A 16 19.25 -18.08 12.19
N ASP A 17 19.64 -18.40 13.43
CA ASP A 17 19.32 -17.61 14.62
C ASP A 17 19.94 -16.20 14.54
N GLN A 18 21.15 -16.07 13.99
CA GLN A 18 21.77 -14.76 13.81
C GLN A 18 21.05 -13.92 12.75
N ILE A 19 20.55 -14.55 11.68
CA ILE A 19 19.72 -13.87 10.70
C ILE A 19 18.39 -13.48 11.35
N GLU A 20 17.70 -14.39 12.03
CA GLU A 20 16.44 -14.11 12.72
C GLU A 20 16.57 -12.92 13.68
N ARG A 21 17.62 -12.88 14.51
CA ARG A 21 17.90 -11.74 15.41
C ARG A 21 18.05 -10.39 14.69
N GLN A 22 18.53 -10.37 13.44
CA GLN A 22 18.63 -9.14 12.65
C GLN A 22 17.28 -8.65 12.12
N PHE A 23 16.30 -9.55 12.00
CA PHE A 23 14.94 -9.25 11.53
C PHE A 23 13.94 -9.04 12.69
N THR A 24 14.23 -9.58 13.88
CA THR A 24 13.39 -9.40 15.07
C THR A 24 13.45 -7.95 15.57
N LEU A 25 12.28 -7.35 15.78
CA LEU A 25 12.14 -6.02 16.38
C LEU A 25 11.68 -6.16 17.84
N SER A 26 12.42 -5.56 18.76
CA SER A 26 12.04 -5.54 20.17
C SER A 26 10.85 -4.60 20.43
N PRO A 27 10.05 -4.80 21.49
CA PRO A 27 9.01 -3.86 21.89
C PRO A 27 9.51 -2.41 22.02
N GLU A 28 10.70 -2.22 22.58
CA GLU A 28 11.35 -0.92 22.72
C GLU A 28 11.63 -0.30 21.34
N THR A 29 12.14 -1.10 20.40
CA THR A 29 12.36 -0.66 19.01
C THR A 29 11.05 -0.20 18.36
N LEU A 30 9.93 -0.90 18.57
CA LEU A 30 8.65 -0.50 17.99
C LEU A 30 8.20 0.86 18.52
N ILE A 31 8.32 1.08 19.83
CA ILE A 31 7.97 2.36 20.48
C ILE A 31 8.87 3.48 19.97
N ASP A 32 10.19 3.24 19.84
CA ASP A 32 11.14 4.25 19.37
C ASP A 32 10.93 4.58 17.89
N LEU A 33 10.58 3.59 17.06
CA LEU A 33 10.19 3.82 15.67
C LEU A 33 8.91 4.65 15.59
N THR A 34 7.90 4.42 16.45
CA THR A 34 6.70 5.26 16.51
C THR A 34 7.03 6.71 16.88
N LYS A 35 7.92 6.95 17.85
CA LYS A 35 8.36 8.32 18.18
C LYS A 35 9.08 9.00 17.02
N ALA A 36 9.95 8.27 16.33
CA ALA A 36 10.62 8.75 15.13
C ALA A 36 9.63 9.10 14.01
N PHE A 37 8.62 8.26 13.81
CA PHE A 37 7.53 8.50 12.86
C PHE A 37 6.74 9.77 13.18
N LEU A 38 6.38 9.97 14.46
CA LEU A 38 5.71 11.19 14.93
C LEU A 38 6.57 12.45 14.69
N ASN A 39 7.89 12.35 14.85
CA ASN A 39 8.80 13.45 14.53
C ASN A 39 8.84 13.75 13.02
N GLU A 40 8.93 12.72 12.16
CA GLU A 40 8.86 12.93 10.71
C GLU A 40 7.50 13.48 10.24
N PHE A 41 6.39 13.06 10.88
CA PHE A 41 5.07 13.68 10.69
C PHE A 41 5.11 15.18 11.04
N GLU A 42 5.68 15.52 12.20
CA GLU A 42 5.80 16.90 12.66
C GLU A 42 6.56 17.77 11.64
N LEU A 43 7.67 17.25 11.11
CA LEU A 43 8.48 17.92 10.08
C LEU A 43 7.70 18.11 8.78
N GLY A 44 7.07 17.05 8.26
CA GLY A 44 6.31 17.07 7.01
C GLY A 44 5.06 17.96 7.07
N LEU A 45 4.39 18.04 8.23
CA LEU A 45 3.29 18.99 8.47
C LEU A 45 3.79 20.43 8.65
N GLY A 46 5.03 20.57 9.13
CA GLY A 46 5.72 21.85 9.38
C GLY A 46 6.08 22.62 8.12
N SER A 47 6.69 21.96 7.14
CA SER A 47 7.14 22.58 5.89
C SER A 47 7.19 21.58 4.73
N TYR A 48 7.30 22.08 3.50
CA TYR A 48 7.53 21.24 2.32
C TYR A 48 8.99 20.77 2.24
N GLY A 49 9.26 19.75 1.41
CA GLY A 49 10.61 19.29 1.08
C GLY A 49 11.18 18.19 1.99
N HIS A 50 10.37 17.63 2.91
CA HIS A 50 10.77 16.47 3.72
C HIS A 50 10.43 15.15 3.02
N PRO A 51 11.16 14.05 3.33
CA PRO A 51 10.88 12.73 2.76
C PRO A 51 9.44 12.28 2.97
N MET A 52 8.97 12.31 4.22
CA MET A 52 7.54 12.19 4.53
C MET A 52 6.84 13.49 4.18
N ALA A 53 6.22 13.52 3.00
CA ALA A 53 5.71 14.75 2.43
C ALA A 53 4.48 15.29 3.16
N MET A 54 3.69 14.43 3.83
CA MET A 54 2.46 14.80 4.55
C MET A 54 1.56 15.71 3.70
N ILE A 55 1.26 15.29 2.48
CA ILE A 55 0.62 16.06 1.42
C ILE A 55 -0.81 16.45 1.84
N PRO A 56 -1.13 17.76 1.92
CA PRO A 56 -2.50 18.21 2.15
C PRO A 56 -3.35 17.90 0.91
N THR A 57 -4.43 17.12 1.10
CA THR A 57 -5.25 16.64 -0.02
C THR A 57 -6.40 17.59 -0.37
N PHE A 58 -6.67 18.58 0.48
CA PHE A 58 -7.83 19.48 0.40
C PHE A 58 -9.19 18.76 0.46
N VAL A 59 -9.22 17.48 0.86
CA VAL A 59 -10.42 16.77 1.28
C VAL A 59 -10.69 17.14 2.74
N THR A 60 -11.72 17.94 3.00
CA THR A 60 -12.07 18.46 4.34
C THR A 60 -13.25 17.75 4.99
N GLY A 61 -13.91 16.86 4.25
CA GLY A 61 -15.03 16.05 4.73
C GLY A 61 -14.78 14.56 4.46
N VAL A 62 -15.31 13.73 5.35
CA VAL A 62 -15.24 12.27 5.25
C VAL A 62 -16.67 11.73 5.30
N PRO A 63 -17.04 10.78 4.42
CA PRO A 63 -18.42 10.33 4.34
C PRO A 63 -18.87 9.57 5.58
N ASP A 64 -20.15 9.69 5.90
CA ASP A 64 -20.81 9.01 7.03
C ASP A 64 -21.76 7.88 6.57
N GLY A 65 -21.90 7.69 5.26
CA GLY A 65 -22.71 6.64 4.67
C GLY A 65 -24.14 7.06 4.33
N THR A 66 -24.53 8.29 4.67
CA THR A 66 -25.85 8.86 4.32
C THR A 66 -25.87 9.47 2.92
N GLU A 67 -24.70 9.56 2.27
CA GLU A 67 -24.58 10.15 0.95
C GLU A 67 -25.28 9.36 -0.15
N THR A 68 -25.92 10.10 -1.06
CA THR A 68 -26.55 9.54 -2.25
C THR A 68 -26.00 10.21 -3.51
N GLY A 69 -26.25 9.58 -4.65
CA GLY A 69 -25.96 10.15 -5.97
C GLY A 69 -25.04 9.26 -6.80
N THR A 70 -24.86 9.65 -8.06
CA THR A 70 -24.05 8.90 -9.02
C THR A 70 -22.84 9.70 -9.45
N PHE A 71 -21.68 9.06 -9.38
CA PHE A 71 -20.39 9.67 -9.66
C PHE A 71 -19.53 8.75 -10.53
N LEU A 72 -18.67 9.35 -11.35
CA LEU A 72 -17.65 8.61 -12.07
C LEU A 72 -16.33 8.62 -11.29
N ALA A 73 -15.57 7.56 -11.48
CA ALA A 73 -14.16 7.54 -11.10
C ALA A 73 -13.31 7.06 -12.28
N LEU A 74 -12.13 7.67 -12.38
CA LEU A 74 -11.09 7.28 -13.31
C LEU A 74 -9.84 6.92 -12.53
N ASP A 75 -9.36 5.69 -12.67
CA ASP A 75 -8.16 5.20 -12.01
C ASP A 75 -7.10 4.88 -13.07
N LEU A 76 -6.00 5.63 -13.07
CA LEU A 76 -4.88 5.41 -13.97
C LEU A 76 -3.79 4.58 -13.28
N GLY A 77 -3.75 3.29 -13.62
CA GLY A 77 -2.71 2.36 -13.18
C GLY A 77 -1.52 2.25 -14.14
N GLY A 78 -0.55 1.41 -13.75
CA GLY A 78 0.69 1.18 -14.52
C GLY A 78 0.48 0.52 -15.88
N THR A 79 -0.50 -0.39 -16.00
CA THR A 79 -0.74 -1.20 -17.22
C THR A 79 -2.14 -1.01 -17.79
N ASN A 80 -3.11 -0.79 -16.91
CA ASN A 80 -4.49 -0.56 -17.28
C ASN A 80 -4.98 0.69 -16.58
N MET A 81 -5.92 1.36 -17.22
CA MET A 81 -6.81 2.31 -16.57
C MET A 81 -8.16 1.64 -16.31
N ARG A 82 -8.92 2.21 -15.39
CA ARG A 82 -10.25 1.74 -15.06
C ARG A 82 -11.20 2.92 -14.97
N VAL A 83 -12.37 2.78 -15.61
CA VAL A 83 -13.49 3.71 -15.47
C VAL A 83 -14.54 3.03 -14.61
N CYS A 84 -15.07 3.76 -13.63
CA CYS A 84 -16.11 3.28 -12.72
C CYS A 84 -17.31 4.22 -12.72
N GLU A 85 -18.52 3.67 -12.69
CA GLU A 85 -19.73 4.34 -12.23
C GLU A 85 -20.06 3.83 -10.83
N VAL A 86 -20.25 4.76 -9.90
CA VAL A 86 -20.56 4.46 -8.50
C VAL A 86 -21.87 5.14 -8.15
N VAL A 87 -22.87 4.33 -7.78
CA VAL A 87 -24.17 4.80 -7.29
C VAL A 87 -24.19 4.61 -5.78
N LEU A 88 -24.24 5.71 -5.03
CA LEU A 88 -24.34 5.71 -3.57
C LEU A 88 -25.82 5.66 -3.16
N ASN A 89 -26.17 4.70 -2.31
CA ASN A 89 -27.56 4.42 -1.92
C ASN A 89 -28.01 5.17 -0.65
N GLY A 90 -27.10 5.79 0.11
CA GLY A 90 -27.42 6.54 1.34
C GLY A 90 -27.68 5.67 2.57
N ASP A 91 -27.34 4.39 2.49
CA ASP A 91 -27.53 3.38 3.53
C ASP A 91 -26.25 2.58 3.80
N LYS A 92 -25.09 3.20 3.57
CA LYS A 92 -23.75 2.57 3.64
C LYS A 92 -23.49 1.50 2.57
N THR A 93 -24.39 1.34 1.59
CA THR A 93 -24.18 0.47 0.42
C THR A 93 -24.01 1.28 -0.87
N PHE A 94 -23.41 0.67 -1.88
CA PHE A 94 -23.23 1.26 -3.20
C PHE A 94 -23.31 0.20 -4.30
N ASN A 95 -23.64 0.63 -5.52
CA ASN A 95 -23.50 -0.18 -6.72
C ASN A 95 -22.30 0.30 -7.53
N LEU A 96 -21.48 -0.63 -8.03
CA LEU A 96 -20.28 -0.35 -8.80
C LEU A 96 -20.34 -1.06 -10.15
N ILE A 97 -20.16 -0.29 -11.22
CA ILE A 97 -19.93 -0.81 -12.57
C ILE A 97 -18.58 -0.32 -13.02
N GLN A 98 -17.76 -1.19 -13.59
CA GLN A 98 -16.40 -0.84 -13.97
C GLN A 98 -15.96 -1.52 -15.25
N GLN A 99 -15.11 -0.83 -16.02
CA GLN A 99 -14.47 -1.36 -17.21
C GLN A 99 -12.97 -1.02 -17.19
N LYS A 100 -12.15 -2.01 -17.54
CA LYS A 100 -10.69 -1.83 -17.70
C LYS A 100 -10.35 -1.56 -19.15
N PHE A 101 -9.42 -0.63 -19.37
CA PHE A 101 -8.86 -0.29 -20.67
C PHE A 101 -7.33 -0.37 -20.59
N LYS A 102 -6.71 -0.99 -21.59
CA LYS A 102 -5.25 -1.21 -21.58
C LYS A 102 -4.52 0.03 -22.06
N VAL A 103 -3.56 0.51 -21.28
CA VAL A 103 -2.69 1.64 -21.67
C VAL A 103 -1.48 1.07 -22.40
N SER A 104 -1.31 1.41 -23.68
CA SER A 104 -0.18 0.95 -24.48
C SER A 104 1.13 1.65 -24.08
N GLU A 105 2.28 1.01 -24.31
CA GLU A 105 3.60 1.63 -24.07
C GLU A 105 3.80 2.92 -24.87
N ALA A 106 3.23 2.99 -26.08
CA ALA A 106 3.26 4.20 -26.90
C ALA A 106 2.51 5.37 -26.24
N LEU A 107 1.40 5.11 -25.54
CA LEU A 107 0.68 6.13 -24.78
C LEU A 107 1.44 6.54 -23.50
N LYS A 108 2.15 5.59 -22.86
CA LYS A 108 2.95 5.87 -21.65
C LYS A 108 4.18 6.75 -21.91
N SER A 109 4.75 6.65 -23.10
CA SER A 109 6.01 7.32 -23.50
C SER A 109 5.85 8.41 -24.55
N GLY A 110 4.63 8.59 -25.10
CA GLY A 110 4.32 9.61 -26.09
C GLY A 110 3.96 10.98 -25.48
N GLU A 111 3.21 11.79 -26.23
CA GLU A 111 2.76 13.10 -25.76
C GLU A 111 1.62 12.99 -24.73
N ALA A 112 1.65 13.83 -23.70
CA ALA A 112 0.61 13.88 -22.67
C ALA A 112 -0.79 14.06 -23.29
N THR A 113 -0.94 14.95 -24.27
CA THR A 113 -2.22 15.19 -24.95
C THR A 113 -2.82 13.89 -25.51
N ALA A 114 -2.00 13.03 -26.13
CA ALA A 114 -2.46 11.75 -26.67
C ALA A 114 -2.88 10.78 -25.57
N LEU A 115 -2.16 10.74 -24.44
CA LEU A 115 -2.55 9.96 -23.27
C LEU A 115 -3.90 10.43 -22.73
N PHE A 116 -4.07 11.72 -22.47
CA PHE A 116 -5.32 12.26 -21.89
C PHE A 116 -6.50 12.19 -22.88
N ASP A 117 -6.28 12.32 -24.18
CA ASP A 117 -7.30 12.06 -25.19
C ASP A 117 -7.77 10.60 -25.15
N TYR A 118 -6.85 9.65 -25.01
CA TYR A 118 -7.19 8.23 -24.84
C TYR A 118 -7.97 7.97 -23.54
N LEU A 119 -7.62 8.64 -22.44
CA LEU A 119 -8.39 8.56 -21.20
C LEU A 119 -9.83 9.04 -21.41
N ALA A 120 -10.00 10.17 -22.11
CA ALA A 120 -11.31 10.72 -22.41
C ALA A 120 -12.13 9.81 -23.35
N ASP A 121 -11.51 9.22 -24.38
CA ASP A 121 -12.15 8.24 -25.26
C ASP A 121 -12.61 6.99 -24.51
N SER A 122 -11.83 6.54 -23.53
CA SER A 122 -12.17 5.38 -22.69
C SER A 122 -13.36 5.68 -21.79
N VAL A 123 -13.43 6.89 -21.19
CA VAL A 123 -14.61 7.35 -20.44
C VAL A 123 -15.82 7.47 -21.35
N HIS A 124 -15.67 8.05 -22.55
CA HIS A 124 -16.76 8.15 -23.53
C HIS A 124 -17.31 6.77 -23.89
N THR A 125 -16.42 5.82 -24.21
CA THR A 125 -16.77 4.44 -24.52
C THR A 125 -17.55 3.80 -23.37
N PHE A 126 -17.06 3.96 -22.13
CA PHE A 126 -17.75 3.43 -20.95
C PHE A 126 -19.17 3.99 -20.79
N LEU A 127 -19.36 5.30 -21.00
CA LEU A 127 -20.66 5.96 -20.89
C LEU A 127 -21.69 5.45 -21.92
N ILE A 128 -21.25 5.01 -23.09
CA ILE A 128 -22.15 4.52 -24.14
C ILE A 128 -22.39 3.00 -24.08
N THR A 129 -21.46 2.21 -23.51
CA THR A 129 -21.54 0.73 -23.52
C THR A 129 -21.86 0.09 -22.17
N HIS A 130 -21.57 0.76 -21.05
CA HIS A 130 -21.59 0.12 -19.73
C HIS A 130 -22.35 0.89 -18.65
N ALA A 131 -22.40 2.22 -18.72
CA ALA A 131 -23.10 3.03 -17.72
C ALA A 131 -24.58 2.63 -17.61
N THR A 132 -25.07 2.51 -16.38
CA THR A 132 -26.48 2.21 -16.12
C THR A 132 -27.34 3.45 -15.95
N THR A 133 -26.72 4.57 -15.59
CA THR A 133 -27.40 5.87 -15.56
C THR A 133 -27.41 6.47 -16.96
N LYS A 134 -28.56 7.01 -17.38
CA LYS A 134 -28.66 7.75 -18.65
C LYS A 134 -27.99 9.10 -18.50
N TYR A 135 -26.71 9.18 -18.85
CA TYR A 135 -26.01 10.45 -19.03
C TYR A 135 -26.29 10.98 -20.42
N ALA A 136 -26.63 12.28 -20.55
CA ALA A 136 -26.80 12.89 -21.85
C ALA A 136 -25.45 12.98 -22.57
N SER A 137 -25.18 12.07 -23.49
CA SER A 137 -24.05 12.17 -24.41
C SER A 137 -24.49 13.00 -25.62
N PRO A 138 -23.73 14.01 -26.07
CA PRO A 138 -24.13 14.88 -27.19
C PRO A 138 -24.30 14.14 -28.53
N HIS A 139 -23.97 12.85 -28.61
CA HIS A 139 -24.12 12.04 -29.82
C HIS A 139 -25.45 11.30 -29.95
N SER A 140 -26.36 11.38 -28.97
CA SER A 140 -27.76 10.93 -29.15
C SER A 140 -28.66 12.12 -29.48
N VAL A 141 -28.57 12.61 -30.73
CA VAL A 141 -29.58 13.50 -31.32
C VAL A 141 -30.69 12.66 -31.93
N ASP A 142 -31.76 12.46 -31.15
CA ASP A 142 -33.11 12.36 -31.70
C ASP A 142 -33.83 13.69 -31.47
N ALA A 143 -34.32 14.27 -32.57
CA ALA A 143 -34.88 15.60 -32.64
C ALA A 143 -36.26 15.66 -31.96
N GLY A 144 -36.35 16.31 -30.80
CA GLY A 144 -37.66 16.72 -30.26
C GLY A 144 -37.74 17.06 -28.78
N ALA A 145 -36.75 16.71 -27.95
CA ALA A 145 -36.75 17.04 -26.52
C ALA A 145 -35.41 17.66 -26.11
N ALA A 146 -35.44 18.73 -25.32
CA ALA A 146 -34.24 19.37 -24.79
C ALA A 146 -33.48 18.38 -23.88
N PRO A 147 -32.22 18.01 -24.18
CA PRO A 147 -31.40 17.33 -23.20
C PRO A 147 -30.95 18.37 -22.17
N THR A 148 -31.59 18.42 -21.01
CA THR A 148 -30.96 19.02 -19.83
C THR A 148 -29.90 18.02 -19.38
N GLY A 149 -28.76 18.00 -20.07
CA GLY A 149 -27.70 17.05 -19.83
C GLY A 149 -27.01 17.36 -18.51
N ASP A 150 -27.43 16.67 -17.44
CA ASP A 150 -26.80 16.81 -16.14
C ASP A 150 -25.30 16.50 -16.26
N ILE A 151 -24.47 17.42 -15.77
CA ILE A 151 -23.03 17.26 -15.75
C ILE A 151 -22.67 16.09 -14.83
N VAL A 152 -21.89 15.15 -15.35
CA VAL A 152 -21.39 14.01 -14.57
C VAL A 152 -20.07 14.38 -13.92
N HIS A 153 -20.01 14.26 -12.59
CA HIS A 153 -18.82 14.59 -11.84
C HIS A 153 -17.91 13.37 -11.71
N LEU A 154 -16.62 13.58 -11.95
CA LEU A 154 -15.59 12.56 -12.00
C LEU A 154 -14.48 12.85 -11.00
N GLY A 155 -14.12 11.84 -10.21
CA GLY A 155 -12.90 11.81 -9.41
C GLY A 155 -11.78 11.08 -10.17
N LEU A 156 -10.60 11.66 -10.20
CA LEU A 156 -9.41 11.07 -10.82
C LEU A 156 -8.50 10.51 -9.72
N THR A 157 -8.42 9.18 -9.63
CA THR A 157 -7.34 8.52 -8.88
C THR A 157 -6.08 8.51 -9.72
N PHE A 158 -5.07 9.21 -9.22
CA PHE A 158 -3.80 9.42 -9.92
C PHE A 158 -2.63 9.12 -8.98
N SER A 159 -2.25 7.85 -8.91
CA SER A 159 -1.18 7.37 -8.03
C SER A 159 0.22 7.63 -8.63
N PHE A 160 0.53 8.91 -8.88
CA PHE A 160 1.85 9.43 -9.23
C PHE A 160 2.19 10.60 -8.30
N PRO A 161 3.49 10.94 -8.13
CA PRO A 161 3.88 12.11 -7.34
C PRO A 161 3.26 13.40 -7.90
N VAL A 162 2.41 14.04 -7.10
CA VAL A 162 1.71 15.29 -7.43
C VAL A 162 1.84 16.29 -6.29
N GLU A 163 2.11 17.54 -6.64
CA GLU A 163 1.91 18.68 -5.74
C GLU A 163 0.45 19.12 -5.86
N GLN A 164 -0.39 18.65 -4.93
CA GLN A 164 -1.80 19.02 -4.89
C GLN A 164 -1.96 20.44 -4.31
N THR A 165 -2.71 21.28 -5.00
CA THR A 165 -2.92 22.70 -4.64
C THR A 165 -4.38 23.04 -4.35
N ALA A 166 -5.29 22.18 -4.78
CA ALA A 166 -6.69 22.16 -4.39
C ALA A 166 -7.25 20.74 -4.55
N LEU A 167 -8.49 20.52 -4.12
CA LEU A 167 -9.11 19.20 -4.25
C LEU A 167 -9.18 18.72 -5.71
N GLY A 168 -9.50 19.63 -6.64
CA GLY A 168 -9.52 19.38 -8.08
C GLY A 168 -8.34 19.99 -8.83
N ALA A 169 -7.16 20.11 -8.23
CA ALA A 169 -5.98 20.69 -8.91
C ALA A 169 -4.66 20.12 -8.35
N GLY A 170 -3.77 19.67 -9.23
CA GLY A 170 -2.47 19.16 -8.80
C GLY A 170 -1.46 19.02 -9.93
N LYS A 171 -0.23 19.48 -9.69
CA LYS A 171 0.85 19.46 -10.67
C LYS A 171 1.64 18.16 -10.61
N ILE A 172 1.82 17.52 -11.76
CA ILE A 172 2.62 16.30 -11.87
C ILE A 172 4.10 16.63 -11.60
N LEU A 173 4.71 16.00 -10.61
CA LEU A 173 6.11 16.25 -10.24
C LEU A 173 7.08 15.37 -11.03
N THR A 174 6.75 14.08 -11.14
CA THR A 174 7.53 13.12 -11.91
C THR A 174 6.67 11.94 -12.31
N TRP A 175 7.06 11.27 -13.38
CA TRP A 175 6.48 9.98 -13.74
C TRP A 175 7.12 8.83 -12.98
N THR A 176 6.34 7.78 -12.76
CA THR A 176 6.75 6.48 -12.20
C THR A 176 6.05 5.36 -12.99
N LYS A 177 6.18 4.10 -12.57
CA LYS A 177 5.42 2.96 -13.15
C LYS A 177 5.58 2.79 -14.68
N GLY A 178 6.74 3.19 -15.22
CA GLY A 178 7.05 3.10 -16.65
C GLY A 178 6.48 4.23 -17.52
N PHE A 179 5.83 5.24 -16.94
CA PHE A 179 5.39 6.42 -17.68
C PHE A 179 6.56 7.39 -17.92
N SER A 180 6.51 8.08 -19.06
CA SER A 180 7.46 9.12 -19.44
C SER A 180 6.82 10.14 -20.39
N ALA A 181 5.49 10.27 -20.36
CA ALA A 181 4.76 11.09 -21.32
C ALA A 181 5.20 12.57 -21.28
N THR A 182 5.61 13.08 -22.43
CA THR A 182 6.15 14.44 -22.60
C THR A 182 5.06 15.50 -22.44
N GLY A 183 5.40 16.66 -21.89
CA GLY A 183 4.44 17.75 -21.68
C GLY A 183 3.49 17.58 -20.48
N ALA A 184 3.63 16.53 -19.68
CA ALA A 184 2.81 16.34 -18.47
C ALA A 184 3.43 16.96 -17.20
N ILE A 185 4.75 16.82 -17.01
CA ILE A 185 5.44 17.28 -15.79
C ILE A 185 5.30 18.80 -15.64
N GLY A 186 4.96 19.24 -14.43
CA GLY A 186 4.71 20.64 -14.07
C GLY A 186 3.31 21.16 -14.41
N ASN A 187 2.52 20.40 -15.18
CA ASN A 187 1.15 20.76 -15.55
C ASN A 187 0.11 20.15 -14.61
N ASP A 188 -1.04 20.81 -14.52
CA ASP A 188 -2.16 20.36 -13.70
C ASP A 188 -2.87 19.17 -14.37
N VAL A 189 -2.83 18.02 -13.70
CA VAL A 189 -3.39 16.75 -14.21
C VAL A 189 -4.91 16.81 -14.39
N VAL A 190 -5.63 17.51 -13.52
CA VAL A 190 -7.09 17.65 -13.61
C VAL A 190 -7.43 18.52 -14.81
N LYS A 191 -6.67 19.59 -15.04
CA LYS A 191 -6.83 20.44 -16.22
C LYS A 191 -6.52 19.67 -17.50
N LEU A 192 -5.43 18.89 -17.56
CA LEU A 192 -5.09 18.09 -18.75
C LEU A 192 -6.22 17.12 -19.12
N LEU A 193 -6.85 16.48 -18.13
CA LEU A 193 -7.99 15.60 -18.34
C LEU A 193 -9.26 16.38 -18.74
N GLN A 194 -9.55 17.51 -18.08
CA GLN A 194 -10.70 18.34 -18.41
C GLN A 194 -10.60 18.90 -19.84
N ASP A 195 -9.43 19.41 -20.23
CA ASP A 195 -9.20 19.90 -21.58
C ASP A 195 -9.43 18.77 -22.63
N ALA A 196 -9.18 17.50 -22.29
CA ALA A 196 -9.47 16.35 -23.15
C ALA A 196 -10.98 16.04 -23.25
N PHE A 197 -11.72 16.15 -22.14
CA PHE A 197 -13.19 16.07 -22.17
C PHE A 197 -13.80 17.20 -23.00
N ASP A 198 -13.30 18.42 -22.84
CA ASP A 198 -13.78 19.61 -23.54
C ASP A 198 -13.53 19.51 -25.06
N ARG A 199 -12.36 19.03 -25.49
CA ARG A 199 -12.05 18.76 -26.92
C ARG A 199 -13.04 17.79 -27.55
N LYS A 200 -13.63 16.89 -26.76
CA LYS A 200 -14.60 15.88 -27.20
C LYS A 200 -16.05 16.27 -26.87
N SER A 201 -16.28 17.50 -26.41
CA SER A 201 -17.60 18.03 -26.02
C SER A 201 -18.33 17.13 -24.99
N MET A 202 -17.60 16.49 -24.09
CA MET A 202 -18.18 15.59 -23.09
C MET A 202 -18.79 16.38 -21.92
N HIS A 203 -19.98 15.99 -21.46
CA HIS A 203 -20.63 16.58 -20.27
C HIS A 203 -20.07 15.96 -18.97
N VAL A 204 -18.74 15.86 -18.87
CA VAL A 204 -18.03 15.30 -17.72
C VAL A 204 -17.14 16.36 -17.12
N LYS A 205 -17.19 16.54 -15.79
CA LYS A 205 -16.30 17.43 -15.05
C LYS A 205 -15.42 16.64 -14.11
N CYS A 206 -14.10 16.74 -14.30
CA CYS A 206 -13.14 16.25 -13.31
C CYS A 206 -13.06 17.27 -12.16
N VAL A 207 -13.52 16.88 -10.98
CA VAL A 207 -13.67 17.79 -9.82
C VAL A 207 -12.77 17.42 -8.63
N ALA A 208 -12.16 16.24 -8.65
CA ALA A 208 -11.31 15.76 -7.58
C ALA A 208 -10.12 15.00 -8.13
N LEU A 209 -8.96 15.23 -7.50
CA LEU A 209 -7.73 14.47 -7.64
C LEU A 209 -7.49 13.69 -6.36
N VAL A 210 -7.21 12.39 -6.49
CA VAL A 210 -7.24 11.44 -5.37
C VAL A 210 -6.01 10.55 -5.40
N ASN A 211 -5.38 10.41 -4.24
CA ASN A 211 -4.42 9.33 -3.99
C ASN A 211 -5.16 8.08 -3.52
N ASP A 212 -4.69 6.89 -3.90
CA ASP A 212 -5.31 5.61 -3.53
C ASP A 212 -5.57 5.45 -2.02
N THR A 213 -4.66 5.88 -1.14
CA THR A 213 -4.87 5.84 0.32
C THR A 213 -6.03 6.72 0.78
N VAL A 214 -6.20 7.89 0.16
CA VAL A 214 -7.33 8.81 0.41
C VAL A 214 -8.63 8.15 -0.06
N GLY A 215 -8.60 7.52 -1.23
CA GLY A 215 -9.74 6.77 -1.75
C GLY A 215 -10.14 5.61 -0.83
N THR A 216 -9.16 4.85 -0.34
CA THR A 216 -9.33 3.78 0.65
C THR A 216 -9.94 4.29 1.96
N LEU A 217 -9.48 5.44 2.48
CA LEU A 217 -10.08 6.09 3.65
C LEU A 217 -11.55 6.42 3.40
N LEU A 218 -11.86 7.15 2.31
CA LEU A 218 -13.22 7.59 2.03
C LEU A 218 -14.17 6.42 1.79
N SER A 219 -13.74 5.40 1.05
CA SER A 219 -14.52 4.19 0.79
C SER A 219 -14.84 3.45 2.09
N ARG A 220 -13.85 3.24 2.96
CA ARG A 220 -14.09 2.62 4.27
C ARG A 220 -15.03 3.46 5.12
N SER A 221 -14.84 4.78 5.15
CA SER A 221 -15.69 5.69 5.91
C SER A 221 -17.15 5.60 5.49
N TYR A 222 -17.45 5.57 4.20
CA TYR A 222 -18.83 5.45 3.72
C TYR A 222 -19.50 4.14 4.20
N ILE A 223 -18.78 3.02 4.13
CA ILE A 223 -19.32 1.70 4.51
C ILE A 223 -19.46 1.55 6.03
N ALA A 224 -18.47 2.03 6.79
CA ALA A 224 -18.42 1.86 8.24
C ALA A 224 -19.19 2.95 9.01
N GLY A 225 -19.54 4.07 8.35
CA GLY A 225 -20.10 5.26 8.99
C GLY A 225 -19.05 6.13 9.68
N GLY A 226 -17.90 6.28 9.03
CA GLY A 226 -16.72 6.98 9.50
C GLY A 226 -15.49 6.06 9.57
N SER A 227 -14.32 6.60 9.27
CA SER A 227 -13.00 5.98 9.42
C SER A 227 -11.96 7.08 9.56
N ILE A 228 -10.85 6.79 10.23
CA ILE A 228 -9.80 7.77 10.51
C ILE A 228 -8.50 7.54 9.72
N VAL A 229 -8.32 6.33 9.17
CA VAL A 229 -7.13 5.94 8.42
C VAL A 229 -7.53 5.16 7.16
N GLY A 230 -6.89 5.47 6.03
CA GLY A 230 -6.84 4.62 4.84
C GLY A 230 -5.39 4.22 4.59
N ALA A 231 -5.09 2.92 4.53
CA ALA A 231 -3.74 2.42 4.35
C ALA A 231 -3.65 1.40 3.20
N ILE A 232 -2.52 1.43 2.49
CA ILE A 232 -2.19 0.47 1.44
C ILE A 232 -1.03 -0.41 1.91
N PHE A 233 -1.22 -1.72 1.88
CA PHE A 233 -0.21 -2.75 2.11
C PHE A 233 -0.20 -3.72 0.92
N GLY A 234 0.47 -3.34 -0.17
CA GLY A 234 0.47 -4.07 -1.43
C GLY A 234 1.82 -4.01 -2.14
N THR A 235 1.83 -3.75 -3.45
CA THR A 235 3.08 -3.55 -4.21
C THR A 235 3.92 -2.40 -3.65
N GLY A 236 3.26 -1.36 -3.16
CA GLY A 236 3.86 -0.30 -2.33
C GLY A 236 3.21 -0.26 -0.96
N THR A 237 3.62 0.71 -0.13
CA THR A 237 2.90 1.02 1.11
C THR A 237 2.78 2.52 1.31
N ASN A 238 1.59 2.96 1.69
CA ASN A 238 1.29 4.35 2.01
C ASN A 238 0.08 4.42 2.96
N GLY A 239 -0.15 5.58 3.56
CA GLY A 239 -1.32 5.84 4.39
C GLY A 239 -1.81 7.27 4.26
N ALA A 240 -3.11 7.47 4.46
CA ALA A 240 -3.75 8.76 4.64
C ALA A 240 -4.61 8.75 5.90
N TYR A 241 -4.73 9.91 6.53
CA TYR A 241 -5.50 10.05 7.78
C TYR A 241 -6.10 11.44 7.91
N ILE A 242 -7.04 11.60 8.84
CA ILE A 242 -7.70 12.88 9.12
C ILE A 242 -6.87 13.69 10.13
N GLU A 243 -6.39 14.87 9.73
CA GLU A 243 -5.61 15.77 10.57
C GLU A 243 -6.36 17.08 10.85
N GLU A 244 -6.11 17.67 12.01
CA GLU A 244 -6.56 19.03 12.33
C GLU A 244 -5.81 20.04 11.47
N VAL A 245 -6.51 20.91 10.74
CA VAL A 245 -5.88 21.90 9.84
C VAL A 245 -4.89 22.79 10.60
N ALA A 246 -5.16 23.09 11.88
CA ALA A 246 -4.27 23.86 12.74
C ALA A 246 -2.88 23.20 12.95
N LYS A 247 -2.77 21.87 12.84
CA LYS A 247 -1.50 21.14 12.94
C LYS A 247 -0.73 21.11 11.61
N ILE A 248 -1.38 21.41 10.48
CA ILE A 248 -0.77 21.50 9.14
C ILE A 248 -0.10 22.88 8.97
N ARG A 249 0.97 23.13 9.72
CA ARG A 249 1.63 24.44 9.83
C ARG A 249 2.12 25.03 8.49
N LYS A 250 2.45 24.19 7.50
CA LYS A 250 2.78 24.65 6.14
C LYS A 250 1.63 25.32 5.39
N LEU A 251 0.40 25.21 5.88
CA LEU A 251 -0.78 25.90 5.37
C LEU A 251 -1.20 27.11 6.21
N ALA A 252 -0.46 27.50 7.27
CA ALA A 252 -0.90 28.50 8.26
C ALA A 252 -1.37 29.84 7.66
N ASN A 253 -0.86 30.24 6.49
CA ASN A 253 -1.18 31.51 5.82
C ASN A 253 -2.11 31.33 4.62
N THR A 254 -3.08 30.42 4.70
CA THR A 254 -4.00 30.12 3.58
C THR A 254 -5.46 30.20 4.04
N PRO A 255 -6.42 30.43 3.12
CA PRO A 255 -7.84 30.51 3.48
C PRO A 255 -8.37 29.26 4.19
N ILE A 256 -7.79 28.08 3.92
CA ILE A 256 -8.22 26.83 4.57
C ILE A 256 -7.79 26.79 6.04
N ALA A 257 -6.64 27.39 6.39
CA ALA A 257 -6.20 27.51 7.77
C ALA A 257 -7.08 28.48 8.58
N GLU A 258 -7.54 29.57 7.96
CA GLU A 258 -8.50 30.49 8.58
C GLU A 258 -9.86 29.83 8.84
N LYS A 259 -10.33 28.98 7.91
CA LYS A 259 -11.57 28.19 8.08
C LYS A 259 -11.43 27.14 9.20
N GLY A 260 -10.24 26.57 9.37
CA GLY A 260 -9.96 25.53 10.35
C GLY A 260 -10.67 24.21 10.03
N GLY A 261 -10.91 23.39 11.06
CA GLY A 261 -11.51 22.07 10.92
C GLY A 261 -10.50 20.97 10.64
N TYR A 262 -10.89 20.01 9.81
CA TYR A 262 -10.11 18.82 9.52
C TYR A 262 -9.80 18.69 8.02
N MET A 263 -8.70 18.02 7.70
CA MET A 263 -8.31 17.70 6.34
C MET A 263 -7.67 16.32 6.30
N VAL A 264 -7.97 15.55 5.25
CA VAL A 264 -7.23 14.32 4.98
C VAL A 264 -5.81 14.67 4.52
N VAL A 265 -4.82 14.03 5.11
CA VAL A 265 -3.40 14.16 4.76
C VAL A 265 -2.92 12.83 4.21
N ASN A 266 -2.35 12.84 3.00
CA ASN A 266 -1.61 11.70 2.46
C ASN A 266 -0.18 11.74 3.02
N THR A 267 0.21 10.73 3.78
CA THR A 267 1.48 10.74 4.52
C THR A 267 2.71 10.62 3.62
N GLU A 268 2.59 9.87 2.51
CA GLU A 268 3.74 9.34 1.75
C GLU A 268 4.74 8.61 2.68
N TRP A 269 4.23 7.80 3.63
CA TRP A 269 5.05 7.16 4.65
C TRP A 269 6.07 6.16 4.11
N GLY A 270 5.99 5.77 2.84
CA GLY A 270 6.97 4.89 2.21
C GLY A 270 8.38 5.49 2.24
N ALA A 271 8.47 6.83 2.31
CA ALA A 271 9.71 7.59 2.41
C ALA A 271 10.22 7.79 3.85
N PHE A 272 9.51 7.28 4.88
CA PHE A 272 9.98 7.32 6.26
C PHE A 272 11.40 6.77 6.37
N ASN A 273 12.25 7.47 7.11
CA ASN A 273 13.64 7.08 7.35
C ASN A 273 14.52 6.95 6.09
N ASN A 274 14.26 7.75 5.03
CA ASN A 274 15.23 7.92 3.93
C ASN A 274 16.59 8.45 4.42
N SER A 275 16.63 9.10 5.59
CA SER A 275 17.87 9.50 6.30
C SER A 275 18.70 8.32 6.81
N ARG A 276 18.11 7.12 6.88
CA ARG A 276 18.72 5.87 7.37
C ARG A 276 19.19 5.93 8.83
N SER A 277 18.44 6.62 9.68
CA SER A 277 18.80 6.87 11.07
C SER A 277 18.03 6.03 12.10
N HIS A 278 16.93 5.37 11.71
CA HIS A 278 15.99 4.75 12.65
C HIS A 278 15.71 3.26 12.36
N LEU A 279 15.46 2.89 11.09
CA LEU A 279 15.22 1.50 10.71
C LEU A 279 16.48 0.64 10.85
N PRO A 280 16.37 -0.59 11.38
CA PRO A 280 17.49 -1.51 11.53
C PRO A 280 17.82 -2.18 10.19
N PHE A 281 18.62 -1.50 9.36
CA PHE A 281 19.07 -2.05 8.09
C PHE A 281 20.00 -3.26 8.27
N THR A 282 19.62 -4.38 7.66
CA THR A 282 20.50 -5.55 7.50
C THR A 282 21.39 -5.39 6.26
N SER A 283 22.38 -6.27 6.08
CA SER A 283 23.15 -6.34 4.84
C SER A 283 22.27 -6.66 3.61
N PHE A 284 21.15 -7.36 3.83
CA PHE A 284 20.20 -7.73 2.78
C PHE A 284 19.37 -6.53 2.32
N ASP A 285 18.84 -5.75 3.27
CA ASP A 285 18.12 -4.50 2.96
C ASP A 285 19.01 -3.53 2.20
N ASN A 286 20.27 -3.40 2.63
CA ASN A 286 21.30 -2.63 1.94
C ASN A 286 21.54 -3.10 0.49
N ALA A 287 21.49 -4.40 0.23
CA ALA A 287 21.68 -4.95 -1.11
C ALA A 287 20.48 -4.64 -2.01
N VAL A 288 19.25 -4.80 -1.48
CA VAL A 288 18.02 -4.45 -2.19
C VAL A 288 17.98 -2.96 -2.52
N ASP A 289 18.30 -2.09 -1.55
CA ASP A 289 18.28 -0.64 -1.76
C ASP A 289 19.27 -0.18 -2.85
N ARG A 290 20.51 -0.68 -2.84
CA ARG A 290 21.53 -0.30 -3.83
C ARG A 290 21.19 -0.69 -5.26
N LEU A 291 20.43 -1.75 -5.44
CA LEU A 291 20.06 -2.29 -6.75
C LEU A 291 18.66 -1.87 -7.20
N SER A 292 17.89 -1.20 -6.33
CA SER A 292 16.54 -0.77 -6.67
C SER A 292 16.54 0.35 -7.72
N ILE A 293 15.37 0.62 -8.28
CA ILE A 293 15.13 1.72 -9.22
C ILE A 293 15.33 3.12 -8.60
N ASN A 294 15.42 3.20 -7.27
CA ASN A 294 15.46 4.43 -6.49
C ASN A 294 16.36 4.29 -5.23
N PRO A 295 17.68 4.08 -5.39
CA PRO A 295 18.57 3.87 -4.25
C PRO A 295 18.55 5.05 -3.26
N GLY A 296 18.45 4.76 -1.97
CA GLY A 296 18.39 5.77 -0.91
C GLY A 296 17.02 6.43 -0.70
N PHE A 297 16.01 6.08 -1.49
CA PHE A 297 14.63 6.55 -1.35
C PHE A 297 13.66 5.40 -1.04
N GLN A 298 12.45 5.72 -0.58
CA GLN A 298 11.42 4.74 -0.23
C GLN A 298 11.91 3.71 0.80
N ALA A 299 12.69 4.16 1.79
CA ALA A 299 13.36 3.29 2.74
C ALA A 299 12.37 2.41 3.52
N PHE A 300 11.29 2.97 4.04
CA PHE A 300 10.27 2.21 4.77
C PHE A 300 9.47 1.28 3.85
N GLU A 301 9.12 1.73 2.65
CA GLU A 301 8.40 0.91 1.69
C GLU A 301 9.20 -0.35 1.30
N LYS A 302 10.52 -0.24 1.15
CA LYS A 302 11.40 -1.38 0.88
C LYS A 302 11.40 -2.44 1.97
N PHE A 303 11.05 -2.10 3.20
CA PHE A 303 10.96 -3.06 4.31
C PHE A 303 9.62 -3.80 4.36
N ILE A 304 8.60 -3.29 3.67
CA ILE A 304 7.21 -3.73 3.86
C ILE A 304 6.60 -4.29 2.59
N SER A 305 6.77 -3.61 1.45
CA SER A 305 5.89 -3.81 0.32
C SER A 305 6.19 -5.10 -0.46
N GLY A 306 5.16 -5.64 -1.10
CA GLY A 306 5.23 -6.87 -1.88
C GLY A 306 6.14 -6.78 -3.11
N MET A 307 6.62 -5.60 -3.47
CA MET A 307 7.67 -5.46 -4.48
C MET A 307 9.05 -5.93 -3.95
N TYR A 308 9.31 -5.82 -2.64
CA TYR A 308 10.65 -5.99 -2.08
C TYR A 308 10.79 -7.20 -1.16
N LEU A 309 9.72 -7.70 -0.53
CA LEU A 309 9.84 -8.82 0.43
C LEU A 309 10.48 -10.07 -0.20
N GLY A 310 10.03 -10.45 -1.39
CA GLY A 310 10.60 -11.60 -2.11
C GLY A 310 12.09 -11.41 -2.43
N GLU A 311 12.50 -10.20 -2.79
CA GLU A 311 13.90 -9.87 -3.08
C GLU A 311 14.76 -9.87 -1.80
N ILE A 312 14.22 -9.40 -0.66
CA ILE A 312 14.93 -9.50 0.63
C ILE A 312 15.12 -10.97 1.00
N ALA A 313 14.07 -11.78 0.92
CA ALA A 313 14.16 -13.22 1.16
C ALA A 313 15.20 -13.88 0.22
N ARG A 314 15.20 -13.53 -1.06
CA ARG A 314 16.18 -14.00 -2.05
C ARG A 314 17.62 -13.70 -1.66
N GLN A 315 17.89 -12.47 -1.20
CA GLN A 315 19.23 -12.06 -0.75
C GLN A 315 19.69 -12.89 0.46
N VAL A 316 18.78 -13.19 1.39
CA VAL A 316 19.06 -14.06 2.54
C VAL A 316 19.34 -15.49 2.07
N LEU A 317 18.45 -16.08 1.27
CA LEU A 317 18.61 -17.45 0.76
C LEU A 317 19.89 -17.62 -0.07
N GLY A 318 20.21 -16.67 -0.94
CA GLY A 318 21.45 -16.65 -1.70
C GLY A 318 22.69 -16.67 -0.79
N SER A 319 22.67 -15.89 0.30
CA SER A 319 23.79 -15.90 1.26
C SER A 319 23.98 -17.24 1.98
N LEU A 320 22.91 -18.01 2.19
CA LEU A 320 22.96 -19.35 2.80
C LEU A 320 23.43 -20.43 1.81
N VAL A 321 23.14 -20.25 0.52
CA VAL A 321 23.71 -21.06 -0.57
C VAL A 321 25.22 -20.81 -0.66
N ASP A 322 25.65 -19.55 -0.58
CA ASP A 322 27.06 -19.14 -0.71
C ASP A 322 27.88 -19.34 0.58
N ALA A 323 27.27 -19.80 1.67
CA ALA A 323 27.95 -20.04 2.94
C ALA A 323 29.02 -21.14 2.85
N VAL A 324 29.99 -21.13 3.77
CA VAL A 324 31.05 -22.13 3.84
C VAL A 324 31.12 -22.73 5.26
N PRO A 325 30.77 -24.02 5.45
CA PRO A 325 30.18 -24.92 4.45
C PRO A 325 28.77 -24.45 4.02
N PRO A 326 28.27 -24.87 2.85
CA PRO A 326 26.93 -24.47 2.38
C PRO A 326 25.84 -24.90 3.35
N ILE A 327 24.93 -23.96 3.66
CA ILE A 327 23.81 -24.20 4.59
C ILE A 327 22.55 -24.61 3.82
N LEU A 328 22.38 -24.11 2.60
CA LEU A 328 21.19 -24.32 1.78
C LEU A 328 21.54 -24.96 0.44
N PHE A 329 20.72 -25.91 0.00
CA PHE A 329 20.75 -26.55 -1.33
C PHE A 329 22.11 -27.15 -1.74
N GLY A 330 22.95 -27.50 -0.75
CA GLY A 330 24.31 -28.00 -0.98
C GLY A 330 25.19 -27.04 -1.79
N GLY A 331 24.95 -25.73 -1.69
CA GLY A 331 25.73 -24.69 -2.37
C GLY A 331 25.40 -24.50 -3.84
N LYS A 332 24.21 -24.92 -4.28
CA LYS A 332 23.77 -24.78 -5.67
C LYS A 332 22.59 -23.82 -5.78
N GLY A 333 22.73 -22.83 -6.66
CA GLY A 333 21.63 -21.95 -7.06
C GLY A 333 20.96 -22.40 -8.36
N THR A 334 19.87 -21.73 -8.71
CA THR A 334 19.16 -21.85 -9.99
C THR A 334 19.15 -20.50 -10.70
N PRO A 335 18.87 -20.43 -12.04
CA PRO A 335 18.71 -19.16 -12.73
C PRO A 335 17.66 -18.25 -12.06
N VAL A 336 16.59 -18.83 -11.52
CA VAL A 336 15.53 -18.10 -10.79
C VAL A 336 16.10 -17.50 -9.50
N LEU A 337 16.73 -18.31 -8.63
CA LEU A 337 17.30 -17.82 -7.36
C LEU A 337 18.40 -16.76 -7.57
N ASN A 338 19.16 -16.87 -8.66
CA ASN A 338 20.26 -15.98 -8.97
C ASN A 338 19.82 -14.68 -9.66
N ALA A 339 18.61 -14.65 -10.26
CA ALA A 339 18.08 -13.47 -10.93
C ALA A 339 17.62 -12.42 -9.91
N HIS A 340 17.94 -11.15 -10.17
CA HIS A 340 17.38 -10.03 -9.42
C HIS A 340 15.85 -10.00 -9.62
N TYR A 341 15.10 -9.89 -8.53
CA TYR A 341 13.64 -10.08 -8.48
C TYR A 341 13.17 -11.47 -8.98
N GLY A 342 14.04 -12.48 -8.90
CA GLY A 342 13.67 -13.86 -9.24
C GLY A 342 12.70 -14.50 -8.25
N LEU A 343 12.58 -13.96 -7.04
CA LEU A 343 11.57 -14.34 -6.05
C LEU A 343 10.67 -13.13 -5.78
N ASP A 344 9.37 -13.32 -5.93
CA ASP A 344 8.37 -12.34 -5.55
C ASP A 344 7.69 -12.74 -4.22
N THR A 345 6.78 -11.90 -3.75
CA THR A 345 6.03 -12.16 -2.52
C THR A 345 5.03 -13.33 -2.66
N SER A 346 4.63 -13.71 -3.87
CA SER A 346 3.73 -14.86 -4.05
C SER A 346 4.43 -16.17 -3.71
N PHE A 347 5.72 -16.30 -4.03
CA PHE A 347 6.54 -17.43 -3.56
C PHE A 347 6.51 -17.53 -2.03
N MET A 348 6.77 -16.44 -1.32
CA MET A 348 6.73 -16.42 0.15
C MET A 348 5.35 -16.80 0.70
N SER A 349 4.28 -16.27 0.08
CA SER A 349 2.90 -16.59 0.44
C SER A 349 2.57 -18.07 0.23
N ASN A 350 3.07 -18.68 -0.86
CA ASN A 350 2.89 -20.11 -1.14
C ASN A 350 3.60 -20.98 -0.10
N ILE A 351 4.80 -20.58 0.34
CA ILE A 351 5.56 -21.26 1.39
C ILE A 351 4.79 -21.23 2.72
N GLU A 352 4.25 -20.09 3.13
CA GLU A 352 3.46 -20.00 4.39
C GLU A 352 2.12 -20.75 4.27
N THR A 353 1.45 -20.67 3.12
CA THR A 353 0.21 -21.44 2.87
C THR A 353 0.47 -22.95 2.92
N ALA A 354 1.61 -23.41 2.42
CA ALA A 354 1.99 -24.83 2.49
C ALA A 354 2.26 -25.29 3.93
N TRP A 355 2.67 -24.38 4.82
CA TRP A 355 2.89 -24.64 6.24
C TRP A 355 1.59 -24.65 7.07
N ASP A 356 0.65 -23.78 6.71
CA ASP A 356 -0.59 -23.58 7.45
C ASP A 356 -1.62 -24.70 7.19
N ASP A 357 -2.11 -25.31 8.26
CA ASP A 357 -3.22 -26.29 8.24
C ASP A 357 -4.04 -26.28 9.55
N ASN A 358 -4.03 -25.16 10.28
CA ASN A 358 -4.63 -24.99 11.61
C ASN A 358 -3.98 -25.81 12.76
N ASP A 359 -2.87 -26.52 12.51
CA ASP A 359 -2.11 -27.23 13.55
C ASP A 359 -0.89 -26.42 14.02
N HIS A 360 -0.73 -26.26 15.35
CA HIS A 360 0.27 -25.42 16.01
C HIS A 360 1.66 -26.07 16.15
N HIS A 361 1.97 -27.10 15.38
CA HIS A 361 3.31 -27.68 15.35
C HIS A 361 4.35 -26.67 14.89
N THR A 362 5.51 -26.66 15.56
CA THR A 362 6.65 -25.81 15.23
C THR A 362 7.70 -26.58 14.42
N ILE A 363 8.55 -25.85 13.70
CA ILE A 363 9.72 -26.44 13.05
C ILE A 363 10.72 -26.83 14.16
N PRO A 364 11.22 -28.08 14.20
CA PRO A 364 12.24 -28.48 15.15
C PRO A 364 13.58 -27.77 14.85
N SER A 365 14.44 -27.67 15.85
CA SER A 365 15.79 -27.14 15.67
C SER A 365 16.54 -27.88 14.55
N LEU A 366 17.26 -27.13 13.73
CA LEU A 366 18.10 -27.59 12.63
C LEU A 366 19.23 -28.53 13.09
N ASP A 367 19.60 -28.48 14.37
CA ASP A 367 20.59 -29.36 15.01
C ASP A 367 20.01 -30.73 15.37
N ALA A 368 18.71 -30.78 15.67
CA ALA A 368 17.95 -32.00 15.95
C ALA A 368 17.18 -32.50 14.71
N PHE A 369 17.51 -31.98 13.53
CA PHE A 369 16.78 -32.24 12.29
C PHE A 369 17.12 -33.62 11.73
N ASP A 370 16.50 -34.65 12.29
CA ASP A 370 16.48 -35.99 11.75
C ASP A 370 15.15 -36.21 11.02
N GLN A 371 15.22 -36.38 9.70
CA GLN A 371 14.03 -36.61 8.90
C GLN A 371 13.23 -37.79 9.41
N GLU A 372 13.85 -38.88 9.85
CA GLU A 372 13.17 -40.10 10.32
C GLU A 372 12.42 -39.91 11.64
N GLN A 373 12.82 -38.91 12.45
CA GLN A 373 12.22 -38.60 13.75
C GLN A 373 11.18 -37.47 13.69
N LEU A 374 10.99 -36.84 12.52
CA LEU A 374 9.97 -35.80 12.35
C LEU A 374 8.56 -36.38 12.56
N HIS A 375 7.74 -35.63 13.33
CA HIS A 375 6.31 -35.92 13.45
C HIS A 375 5.67 -35.99 12.05
N PRO A 376 4.79 -36.96 11.75
CA PRO A 376 4.25 -37.15 10.40
C PRO A 376 3.59 -35.90 9.80
N HIS A 377 2.90 -35.10 10.63
CA HIS A 377 2.30 -33.84 10.19
C HIS A 377 3.34 -32.79 9.81
N VAL A 378 4.41 -32.63 10.59
CA VAL A 378 5.51 -31.70 10.29
C VAL A 378 6.21 -32.13 9.01
N ARG A 379 6.45 -33.43 8.83
CA ARG A 379 7.01 -33.96 7.58
C ARG A 379 6.13 -33.61 6.39
N ALA A 380 4.82 -33.84 6.47
CA ALA A 380 3.88 -33.54 5.39
C ALA A 380 3.86 -32.04 5.03
N LYS A 381 3.92 -31.14 6.03
CA LYS A 381 4.06 -29.68 5.81
C LYS A 381 5.34 -29.34 5.05
N LEU A 382 6.47 -29.88 5.50
CA LEU A 382 7.77 -29.64 4.87
C LEU A 382 7.88 -30.25 3.46
N ASP A 383 7.21 -31.38 3.21
CA ASP A 383 7.10 -31.97 1.86
C ASP A 383 6.31 -31.05 0.92
N ARG A 384 5.22 -30.42 1.37
CA ARG A 384 4.48 -29.40 0.57
C ARG A 384 5.35 -28.19 0.27
N ILE A 385 6.07 -27.68 1.28
CA ILE A 385 7.02 -26.57 1.09
C ILE A 385 8.12 -26.96 0.09
N ARG A 386 8.64 -28.19 0.18
CA ARG A 386 9.62 -28.70 -0.78
C ARG A 386 9.07 -28.69 -2.20
N GLN A 387 7.81 -29.07 -2.41
CA GLN A 387 7.16 -29.02 -3.74
C GLN A 387 7.14 -27.60 -4.29
N VAL A 388 6.72 -26.62 -3.48
CA VAL A 388 6.75 -25.19 -3.87
C VAL A 388 8.17 -24.75 -4.26
N ILE A 389 9.19 -25.11 -3.48
CA ILE A 389 10.60 -24.77 -3.79
C ILE A 389 11.04 -25.39 -5.12
N VAL A 390 10.72 -26.66 -5.35
CA VAL A 390 11.10 -27.40 -6.56
C VAL A 390 10.46 -26.77 -7.79
N GLU A 391 9.16 -26.44 -7.71
CA GLU A 391 8.39 -25.86 -8.80
C GLU A 391 8.79 -24.41 -9.07
N ASP A 392 8.72 -23.54 -8.06
CA ASP A 392 8.89 -22.09 -8.24
C ASP A 392 10.36 -21.68 -8.45
N LEU A 393 11.31 -22.37 -7.80
CA LEU A 393 12.74 -22.07 -7.96
C LEU A 393 13.42 -22.94 -9.03
N ALA A 394 12.70 -23.87 -9.66
CA ALA A 394 13.19 -24.78 -10.69
C ALA A 394 14.38 -25.66 -10.23
N PHE A 395 14.34 -26.17 -9.00
CA PHE A 395 15.29 -27.18 -8.53
C PHE A 395 14.88 -28.59 -8.99
N GLN A 396 15.84 -29.51 -9.07
CA GLN A 396 15.55 -30.94 -9.11
C GLN A 396 15.12 -31.43 -7.71
N SER A 397 14.08 -32.25 -7.62
CA SER A 397 13.48 -32.69 -6.35
C SER A 397 14.50 -33.33 -5.40
N GLU A 398 15.40 -34.14 -5.93
CA GLU A 398 16.47 -34.81 -5.18
C GLU A 398 17.56 -33.86 -4.63
N LYS A 399 17.53 -32.58 -5.00
CA LYS A 399 18.46 -31.54 -4.53
C LYS A 399 17.89 -30.70 -3.39
N VAL A 400 16.61 -30.86 -3.06
CA VAL A 400 15.94 -30.10 -2.00
C VAL A 400 15.59 -31.04 -0.86
N THR A 401 16.19 -30.83 0.29
CA THR A 401 15.92 -31.63 1.50
C THR A 401 14.77 -31.03 2.31
N LEU A 402 14.20 -31.80 3.24
CA LEU A 402 13.24 -31.24 4.21
C LEU A 402 13.87 -30.18 5.12
N LYS A 403 15.19 -30.26 5.34
CA LYS A 403 15.93 -29.26 6.10
C LYS A 403 16.01 -27.94 5.33
N ASP A 404 16.23 -28.00 4.01
CA ASP A 404 16.16 -26.81 3.15
C ASP A 404 14.76 -26.18 3.18
N ALA A 405 13.71 -27.00 3.10
CA ALA A 405 12.33 -26.55 3.20
C ALA A 405 12.05 -25.82 4.54
N ALA A 406 12.56 -26.36 5.64
CA ALA A 406 12.45 -25.73 6.96
C ALA A 406 13.16 -24.37 7.02
N ILE A 407 14.39 -24.28 6.48
CA ILE A 407 15.14 -23.03 6.43
C ILE A 407 14.43 -21.98 5.57
N VAL A 408 13.98 -22.35 4.36
CA VAL A 408 13.27 -21.44 3.46
C VAL A 408 12.02 -20.88 4.12
N ARG A 409 11.22 -21.73 4.76
CA ARG A 409 10.05 -21.28 5.53
C ARG A 409 10.47 -20.27 6.60
N THR A 410 11.45 -20.60 7.44
CA THR A 410 11.90 -19.69 8.51
C THR A 410 12.31 -18.33 7.96
N ILE A 411 13.03 -18.28 6.84
CA ILE A 411 13.42 -17.01 6.20
C ILE A 411 12.20 -16.24 5.67
N CYS A 412 11.27 -16.90 4.98
CA CYS A 412 10.03 -16.26 4.52
C CYS A 412 9.24 -15.66 5.70
N TYR A 413 9.13 -16.41 6.79
CA TYR A 413 8.41 -16.01 8.00
C TYR A 413 9.02 -14.76 8.65
N ILE A 414 10.32 -14.74 8.93
CA ILE A 414 10.94 -13.60 9.62
C ILE A 414 10.91 -12.32 8.78
N VAL A 415 11.00 -12.43 7.44
CA VAL A 415 10.92 -11.29 6.52
C VAL A 415 9.50 -10.71 6.53
N ALA A 416 8.48 -11.57 6.37
CA ALA A 416 7.08 -11.14 6.36
C ALA A 416 6.61 -10.62 7.73
N ARG A 417 6.98 -11.28 8.82
CA ARG A 417 6.66 -10.84 10.18
C ARG A 417 7.23 -9.46 10.49
N ARG A 418 8.48 -9.19 10.09
CA ARG A 418 9.09 -7.85 10.24
C ARG A 418 8.28 -6.80 9.47
N ALA A 419 7.87 -7.11 8.23
CA ALA A 419 7.05 -6.22 7.41
C ALA A 419 5.68 -5.92 8.03
N ALA A 420 4.97 -6.93 8.52
CA ALA A 420 3.69 -6.78 9.20
C ALA A 420 3.82 -5.98 10.51
N THR A 421 4.87 -6.25 11.29
CA THR A 421 5.16 -5.52 12.54
C THR A 421 5.42 -4.02 12.26
N LEU A 422 6.21 -3.70 11.24
CA LEU A 422 6.45 -2.30 10.84
C LEU A 422 5.17 -1.64 10.29
N SER A 423 4.32 -2.38 9.60
CA SER A 423 3.01 -1.89 9.13
C SER A 423 2.12 -1.45 10.29
N GLY A 424 2.13 -2.19 11.42
CA GLY A 424 1.37 -1.80 12.59
C GLY A 424 2.01 -0.64 13.37
N VAL A 425 3.34 -0.46 13.32
CA VAL A 425 3.99 0.78 13.81
C VAL A 425 3.48 2.01 13.06
N ALA A 426 3.35 1.94 11.73
CA ALA A 426 2.81 3.04 10.93
C ALA A 426 1.35 3.35 11.29
N LEU A 427 0.51 2.31 11.45
CA LEU A 427 -0.87 2.50 11.87
C LEU A 427 -0.98 3.04 13.31
N ALA A 428 -0.22 2.49 14.25
CA ALA A 428 -0.15 2.99 15.63
C ALA A 428 0.27 4.45 15.70
N THR A 429 1.24 4.87 14.87
CA THR A 429 1.65 6.28 14.75
C THR A 429 0.47 7.17 14.44
N VAL A 430 -0.36 6.79 13.47
CA VAL A 430 -1.55 7.57 13.12
C VAL A 430 -2.54 7.63 14.28
N LEU A 431 -2.77 6.52 14.97
CA LEU A 431 -3.66 6.49 16.15
C LEU A 431 -3.16 7.43 17.27
N VAL A 432 -1.84 7.46 17.50
CA VAL A 432 -1.22 8.36 18.49
C VAL A 432 -1.27 9.82 18.03
N GLN A 433 -1.00 10.10 16.76
CA GLN A 433 -1.05 11.44 16.17
C GLN A 433 -2.45 12.06 16.28
N THR A 434 -3.48 11.23 16.12
CA THR A 434 -4.90 11.63 16.08
C THR A 434 -5.58 11.58 17.46
N ASP A 435 -4.82 11.28 18.51
CA ASP A 435 -5.30 11.18 19.89
C ASP A 435 -6.32 10.04 20.13
N TYR A 436 -6.39 9.05 19.24
CA TYR A 436 -7.17 7.82 19.46
C TYR A 436 -6.39 6.79 20.29
N ALA A 437 -5.07 6.98 20.41
CA ALA A 437 -4.18 6.18 21.22
C ALA A 437 -3.12 7.06 21.90
N SER A 438 -2.40 6.47 22.85
CA SER A 438 -1.19 7.06 23.43
C SER A 438 -0.11 5.99 23.54
N LEU A 439 1.15 6.41 23.56
CA LEU A 439 2.27 5.51 23.82
C LEU A 439 2.23 5.01 25.26
N PRO A 440 2.83 3.83 25.57
CA PRO A 440 2.80 3.26 26.90
C PRO A 440 3.44 4.22 27.91
N GLY A 441 2.76 4.43 29.04
CA GLY A 441 3.22 5.33 30.10
C GLY A 441 2.93 6.82 29.89
N GLN A 442 2.25 7.22 28.81
CA GLN A 442 1.77 8.59 28.62
C GLN A 442 0.30 8.71 29.04
N ALA A 443 0.01 9.60 29.99
CA ALA A 443 -1.37 9.94 30.35
C ALA A 443 -1.88 11.06 29.43
N LYS A 444 -2.73 10.71 28.46
CA LYS A 444 -3.40 11.65 27.56
C LYS A 444 -4.89 11.33 27.49
N SER A 445 -5.73 12.36 27.44
CA SER A 445 -7.16 12.17 27.15
C SER A 445 -7.30 11.68 25.72
N LEU A 446 -7.98 10.55 25.51
CA LEU A 446 -8.15 9.99 24.17
C LEU A 446 -9.50 10.39 23.58
N LYS A 447 -9.54 10.51 22.25
CA LYS A 447 -10.79 10.72 21.51
C LYS A 447 -11.60 9.42 21.49
N ASN A 448 -12.91 9.56 21.70
CA ASN A 448 -13.91 8.52 21.54
C ASN A 448 -13.56 7.19 22.23
N GLU A 449 -13.13 7.21 23.49
CA GLU A 449 -12.59 6.05 24.23
C GLU A 449 -13.45 4.77 24.23
N LYS A 450 -14.74 4.90 23.92
CA LYS A 450 -15.72 3.80 23.91
C LYS A 450 -16.16 3.35 22.51
N GLU A 451 -15.70 4.03 21.46
CA GLU A 451 -16.13 3.77 20.09
C GLU A 451 -15.11 2.92 19.33
N THR A 452 -15.62 2.14 18.38
CA THR A 452 -14.81 1.42 17.39
C THR A 452 -14.01 2.40 16.53
N ILE A 453 -12.75 2.09 16.29
CA ILE A 453 -11.83 2.86 15.46
C ILE A 453 -11.76 2.18 14.10
N ASN A 454 -12.56 2.66 13.14
CA ASN A 454 -12.57 2.07 11.81
C ASN A 454 -11.30 2.47 11.03
N VAL A 455 -10.62 1.48 10.46
CA VAL A 455 -9.43 1.64 9.62
C VAL A 455 -9.70 0.96 8.27
N GLY A 456 -9.53 1.72 7.18
CA GLY A 456 -9.64 1.21 5.82
C GLY A 456 -8.29 0.70 5.35
N VAL A 457 -8.24 -0.54 4.87
CA VAL A 457 -7.02 -1.10 4.29
C VAL A 457 -7.29 -1.67 2.90
N ASP A 458 -6.30 -1.60 2.03
CA ASP A 458 -6.29 -2.28 0.73
C ASP A 458 -4.86 -2.75 0.42
N GLY A 459 -4.71 -3.62 -0.57
CA GLY A 459 -3.42 -4.16 -1.01
C GLY A 459 -3.26 -5.66 -0.74
N SER A 460 -2.47 -6.29 -1.60
CA SER A 460 -2.34 -7.74 -1.65
C SER A 460 -1.70 -8.38 -0.42
N LEU A 461 -0.89 -7.66 0.35
CA LEU A 461 -0.27 -8.22 1.55
C LEU A 461 -1.33 -8.47 2.63
N ILE A 462 -2.08 -7.44 2.99
CA ILE A 462 -3.09 -7.55 4.03
C ILE A 462 -4.30 -8.40 3.59
N GLU A 463 -4.62 -8.42 2.30
CA GLU A 463 -5.73 -9.23 1.79
C GLU A 463 -5.38 -10.72 1.66
N LYS A 464 -4.14 -11.07 1.24
CA LYS A 464 -3.83 -12.41 0.75
C LYS A 464 -2.67 -13.10 1.45
N TYR A 465 -1.77 -12.35 2.09
CA TYR A 465 -0.60 -12.95 2.72
C TYR A 465 -1.02 -13.58 4.07
N PRO A 466 -0.75 -14.87 4.31
CA PRO A 466 -1.17 -15.57 5.54
C PRO A 466 -0.68 -14.85 6.81
N GLU A 467 -1.57 -14.72 7.80
CA GLU A 467 -1.29 -14.14 9.12
C GLU A 467 -0.78 -12.67 9.13
N PHE A 468 -0.77 -11.96 8.00
CA PHE A 468 -0.21 -10.60 7.93
C PHE A 468 -0.95 -9.61 8.85
N GLU A 469 -2.28 -9.63 8.85
CA GLU A 469 -3.06 -8.77 9.74
C GLU A 469 -2.82 -9.11 11.22
N LYS A 470 -2.70 -10.40 11.55
CA LYS A 470 -2.44 -10.86 12.92
C LYS A 470 -1.10 -10.31 13.44
N ASP A 471 -0.03 -10.46 12.67
CA ASP A 471 1.30 -9.94 13.05
C ASP A 471 1.31 -8.40 13.14
N LEU A 472 0.57 -7.72 12.25
CA LEU A 472 0.35 -6.28 12.32
C LEU A 472 -0.34 -5.91 13.64
N ARG A 473 -1.39 -6.64 14.03
CA ARG A 473 -2.12 -6.41 15.28
C ARG A 473 -1.29 -6.67 16.54
N GLU A 474 -0.39 -7.64 16.50
CA GLU A 474 0.55 -7.86 17.62
C GLU A 474 1.40 -6.62 17.88
N SER A 475 1.88 -5.95 16.83
CA SER A 475 2.64 -4.71 16.97
C SER A 475 1.78 -3.54 17.46
N LEU A 476 0.52 -3.44 17.02
CA LEU A 476 -0.43 -2.46 17.58
C LEU A 476 -0.58 -2.66 19.08
N ARG A 477 -0.79 -3.90 19.54
CA ARG A 477 -0.93 -4.21 20.96
C ARG A 477 0.30 -3.77 21.77
N VAL A 478 1.49 -3.96 21.24
CA VAL A 478 2.74 -3.51 21.88
C VAL A 478 2.82 -1.99 21.97
N VAL A 479 2.46 -1.27 20.90
CA VAL A 479 2.64 0.18 20.82
C VAL A 479 1.52 0.97 21.50
N VAL A 480 0.27 0.52 21.40
CA VAL A 480 -0.91 1.28 21.89
C VAL A 480 -1.72 0.55 22.96
N GLY A 481 -1.34 -0.68 23.32
CA GLY A 481 -2.03 -1.48 24.33
C GLY A 481 -3.19 -2.31 23.76
N GLU A 482 -3.57 -3.34 24.51
CA GLU A 482 -4.59 -4.32 24.11
C GLU A 482 -6.00 -3.72 24.01
N ASP A 483 -6.34 -2.78 24.89
CA ASP A 483 -7.66 -2.15 24.89
C ASP A 483 -7.90 -1.29 23.65
N VAL A 484 -6.87 -0.59 23.18
CA VAL A 484 -6.94 0.18 21.92
C VAL A 484 -6.96 -0.77 20.73
N GLU A 485 -6.10 -1.78 20.71
CA GLU A 485 -6.01 -2.77 19.62
C GLU A 485 -7.36 -3.47 19.37
N LYS A 486 -8.08 -3.86 20.43
CA LYS A 486 -9.42 -4.46 20.35
C LYS A 486 -10.49 -3.53 19.77
N ARG A 487 -10.31 -2.22 19.86
CA ARG A 487 -11.23 -1.23 19.30
C ARG A 487 -10.98 -0.94 17.84
N VAL A 488 -9.78 -1.22 17.32
CA VAL A 488 -9.47 -1.02 15.90
C VAL A 488 -10.28 -2.03 15.09
N ASP A 489 -11.07 -1.57 14.12
CA ASP A 489 -11.77 -2.41 13.15
C ASP A 489 -11.12 -2.22 11.77
N ILE A 490 -10.23 -3.14 11.41
CA ILE A 490 -9.51 -3.15 10.15
C ILE A 490 -10.44 -3.78 9.11
N GLY A 491 -10.90 -2.98 8.15
CA GLY A 491 -11.78 -3.46 7.08
C GLY A 491 -11.21 -3.21 5.70
N LEU A 492 -11.31 -4.23 4.84
CA LEU A 492 -10.91 -4.14 3.44
C LEU A 492 -11.80 -3.13 2.70
N ALA A 493 -11.19 -2.06 2.17
CA ALA A 493 -11.83 -1.09 1.30
C ALA A 493 -11.66 -1.52 -0.16
N LYS A 494 -12.34 -2.61 -0.55
CA LYS A 494 -12.27 -3.12 -1.92
C LYS A 494 -12.67 -2.02 -2.90
N ASP A 495 -11.83 -1.80 -3.89
CA ASP A 495 -11.96 -0.74 -4.90
C ASP A 495 -11.87 0.70 -4.36
N GLY A 496 -11.03 0.93 -3.34
CA GLY A 496 -10.73 2.26 -2.80
C GLY A 496 -10.35 3.29 -3.88
N SER A 497 -9.63 2.90 -4.93
CA SER A 497 -9.30 3.79 -6.05
C SER A 497 -10.49 4.14 -6.96
N GLY A 498 -11.55 3.32 -7.01
CA GLY A 498 -12.76 3.61 -7.77
C GLY A 498 -13.81 4.31 -6.91
N VAL A 499 -14.31 3.61 -5.89
CA VAL A 499 -15.35 4.11 -4.97
C VAL A 499 -14.87 5.34 -4.21
N GLY A 500 -13.62 5.33 -3.75
CA GLY A 500 -13.04 6.47 -3.05
C GLY A 500 -12.88 7.71 -3.93
N ALA A 501 -12.54 7.56 -5.21
CA ALA A 501 -12.50 8.70 -6.13
C ALA A 501 -13.89 9.29 -6.40
N ALA A 502 -14.89 8.45 -6.56
CA ALA A 502 -16.29 8.88 -6.67
C ALA A 502 -16.76 9.63 -5.41
N LEU A 503 -16.44 9.11 -4.22
CA LEU A 503 -16.73 9.78 -2.94
C LEU A 503 -15.96 11.10 -2.80
N CYS A 504 -14.74 11.17 -3.32
CA CYS A 504 -13.96 12.41 -3.31
C CYS A 504 -14.57 13.46 -4.26
N ALA A 505 -15.11 13.03 -5.40
CA ALA A 505 -15.88 13.92 -6.29
C ALA A 505 -17.14 14.44 -5.59
N LEU A 506 -17.83 13.60 -4.83
CA LEU A 506 -18.93 14.03 -3.95
C LEU A 506 -18.46 15.07 -2.92
N GLN A 507 -17.32 14.86 -2.26
CA GLN A 507 -16.81 15.83 -1.28
C GLN A 507 -16.44 17.16 -1.95
N ALA A 508 -15.93 17.13 -3.19
CA ALA A 508 -15.69 18.35 -3.96
C ALA A 508 -16.96 19.17 -4.16
N LEU A 509 -18.09 18.51 -4.47
CA LEU A 509 -19.38 19.19 -4.59
C LEU A 509 -19.89 19.73 -3.25
N LYS A 510 -19.74 18.96 -2.17
CA LYS A 510 -20.11 19.41 -0.81
C LYS A 510 -19.28 20.61 -0.35
N GLN A 511 -18.05 20.77 -0.83
CA GLN A 511 -17.16 21.87 -0.46
C GLN A 511 -17.38 23.17 -1.27
N ILE A 512 -18.04 23.08 -2.43
CA ILE A 512 -18.37 24.24 -3.28
C ILE A 512 -19.60 24.99 -2.73
N HIS A 513 -20.46 24.27 -2.00
CA HIS A 513 -21.65 24.80 -1.31
C HIS A 513 -21.35 25.05 0.17
#